data_AF-A0AA39DPG9-F1
#
_entry.id   AF-A0AA39DPG9-F1
#
_cell.length_a   1.000
_cell.length_b   1.000
_cell.length_c   1.000
_cell.angle_alpha   90.00
_cell.angle_beta   90.00
_cell.angle_gamma   90.00
#
_symmetry.space_group_name_H-M   'P 1'
#
loop_
_entity.id
_entity.type
_entity.pdbx_description
1 polymer ?
#
loop_
_entity_poly.entity_id
_entity_poly.type
_entity_poly.pdbx_seq_one_letter_code
_entity_poly.pdbx_strand_id
1 'polypeptide(L)'
;MEKAQAEVRRVFDGKGNADEELKFLKGVVKETLRLHPSLPVLIPREGRETCEINRYEIPKKTLIIVNAWAIGRVEAERFYPDRFLDSSIDYKGTDFGYIPFGAGRRMYHGILFSLPIIELSLAQYLDMTEALGLVVRTKLDLHLIPIPYNPSHAQ
;
A
#
# COMPACT_ATOMS: atom_id res chain seq x y z
N MET A 1 -7.34 14.32 4.57
CA MET A 1 -6.53 14.38 3.32
C MET A 1 -5.65 15.62 3.25
N GLU A 2 -6.10 16.79 3.74
CA GLU A 2 -5.34 18.05 3.74
C GLU A 2 -3.90 17.93 4.22
N LYS A 3 -3.65 17.22 5.34
CA LYS A 3 -2.30 16.99 5.88
C LYS A 3 -1.35 16.29 4.89
N ALA A 4 -1.84 15.30 4.14
CA ALA A 4 -1.05 14.60 3.12
C ALA A 4 -0.78 15.50 1.90
N GLN A 5 -1.78 16.27 1.46
CA GLN A 5 -1.61 17.23 0.36
C GLN A 5 -0.60 18.33 0.71
N ALA A 6 -0.67 18.85 1.93
CA ALA A 6 0.28 19.85 2.43
C ALA A 6 1.71 19.28 2.49
N GLU A 7 1.89 18.04 2.97
CA GLU A 7 3.19 17.36 2.97
C GLU A 7 3.74 17.19 1.55
N VAL A 8 2.92 16.65 0.63
CA VAL A 8 3.32 16.41 -0.77
C VAL A 8 3.76 17.69 -1.46
N ARG A 9 2.97 18.76 -1.38
CA ARG A 9 3.29 20.06 -2.00
C ARG A 9 4.57 20.66 -1.44
N ARG A 10 4.77 20.57 -0.11
CA ARG A 10 6.00 21.03 0.54
C ARG A 10 7.25 20.32 -0.01
N VAL A 11 7.15 19.01 -0.25
CA VAL A 11 8.24 18.21 -0.80
C VAL A 11 8.46 18.54 -2.29
N PHE A 12 7.39 18.62 -3.08
CA PHE A 12 7.46 18.85 -4.53
C PHE A 12 7.97 20.26 -4.89
N ASP A 13 7.70 21.26 -4.06
CA ASP A 13 8.22 22.63 -4.22
C ASP A 13 9.72 22.76 -3.85
N GLY A 14 10.43 21.65 -3.58
CA GLY A 14 11.85 21.65 -3.23
C GLY A 14 12.15 22.21 -1.83
N LYS A 15 11.13 22.34 -0.97
CA LYS A 15 11.24 22.82 0.42
C LYS A 15 11.33 21.68 1.44
N GLY A 16 11.53 20.45 0.98
CA GLY A 16 11.61 19.24 1.81
C GLY A 16 13.03 18.88 2.23
N ASN A 17 13.17 18.24 3.40
CA ASN A 17 14.39 17.55 3.83
C ASN A 17 14.33 16.08 3.40
N ALA A 18 15.45 15.52 2.91
CA ALA A 18 15.55 14.13 2.44
C ALA A 18 15.10 13.08 3.48
N ASP A 19 15.32 13.32 4.78
CA ASP A 19 14.91 12.44 5.88
C ASP A 19 13.44 12.56 6.30
N GLU A 20 12.69 13.51 5.75
CA GLU A 20 11.26 13.78 6.04
C GLU A 20 10.33 13.53 4.86
N GLU A 21 10.83 13.04 3.73
CA GLU A 21 10.03 12.94 2.52
C GLU A 21 8.88 11.93 2.67
N LEU A 22 7.66 12.49 2.66
CA LEU A 22 6.39 11.78 2.54
C LEU A 22 6.07 10.83 3.71
N LYS A 23 6.54 11.13 4.93
CA LYS A 23 6.30 10.29 6.13
C LYS A 23 4.81 10.09 6.42
N PHE A 24 4.04 11.17 6.35
CA PHE A 24 2.60 11.10 6.58
C PHE A 24 1.89 10.36 5.45
N LEU A 25 2.28 10.58 4.19
CA LEU A 25 1.78 9.81 3.04
C LEU A 25 2.05 8.30 3.19
N LYS A 26 3.26 7.93 3.62
CA LYS A 26 3.61 6.53 3.94
C LYS A 26 2.72 5.97 5.04
N GLY A 27 2.44 6.76 6.08
CA GLY A 27 1.48 6.40 7.13
C GLY A 27 0.05 6.21 6.59
N VAL A 28 -0.38 7.03 5.64
CA VAL A 28 -1.67 6.90 4.94
C VAL A 28 -1.74 5.59 4.17
N VAL A 29 -0.69 5.22 3.43
CA VAL A 29 -0.62 3.93 2.72
C VAL A 29 -0.67 2.77 3.72
N LYS A 30 0.09 2.84 4.82
CA LYS A 30 0.09 1.80 5.87
C LYS A 30 -1.29 1.60 6.48
N GLU A 31 -1.96 2.70 6.85
CA GLU A 31 -3.29 2.67 7.46
C GLU A 31 -4.36 2.21 6.47
N THR A 32 -4.21 2.57 5.19
CA THR A 32 -5.07 2.06 4.13
C THR A 32 -4.95 0.55 4.00
N LEU A 33 -3.73 -0.01 4.04
CA LEU A 33 -3.53 -1.46 3.98
C LEU A 33 -3.92 -2.19 5.28
N ARG A 34 -3.91 -1.51 6.43
CA ARG A 34 -4.42 -2.06 7.69
C ARG A 34 -5.93 -2.31 7.61
N LEU A 35 -6.67 -1.30 7.15
CA LEU A 35 -8.13 -1.41 6.98
C LEU A 35 -8.49 -2.17 5.71
N HIS A 36 -7.80 -1.97 4.61
CA HIS A 36 -8.15 -2.53 3.31
C HIS A 36 -6.99 -3.33 2.73
N PRO A 37 -6.58 -4.44 3.38
CA PRO A 37 -5.58 -5.32 2.80
C PRO A 37 -6.10 -5.88 1.48
N SER A 38 -5.27 -5.91 0.44
CA SER A 38 -5.67 -6.43 -0.88
C SER A 38 -6.13 -7.88 -0.82
N LEU A 39 -5.58 -8.65 0.12
CA LEU A 39 -6.02 -10.00 0.47
C LEU A 39 -6.48 -10.02 1.94
N PRO A 40 -7.79 -9.82 2.22
CA PRO A 40 -8.34 -9.88 3.57
C PRO A 40 -8.05 -11.22 4.26
N VAL A 41 -8.12 -12.28 3.46
CA VAL A 41 -7.72 -13.62 3.80
C VAL A 41 -6.52 -13.97 2.93
N LEU A 42 -5.40 -14.29 3.56
CA LEU A 42 -4.16 -14.58 2.84
C LEU A 42 -4.26 -15.90 2.07
N ILE A 43 -3.38 -16.07 1.09
CA ILE A 43 -3.30 -17.29 0.28
C ILE A 43 -3.17 -18.52 1.21
N PRO A 44 -4.05 -19.53 1.08
CA PRO A 44 -4.03 -20.72 1.92
C PRO A 44 -2.65 -21.40 1.90
N ARG A 45 -2.24 -21.91 3.06
CA ARG A 45 -1.00 -22.69 3.20
C ARG A 45 -1.32 -24.12 3.58
N GLU A 46 -0.61 -25.07 3.00
CA GLU A 46 -0.75 -26.49 3.34
C GLU A 46 0.34 -26.93 4.32
N GLY A 47 -0.06 -27.60 5.42
CA GLY A 47 0.84 -28.19 6.39
C GLY A 47 1.66 -29.35 5.80
N ARG A 48 2.99 -29.31 5.93
CA ARG A 48 3.89 -30.33 5.37
C ARG A 48 4.00 -31.60 6.22
N GLU A 49 3.73 -31.48 7.50
CA GLU A 49 3.81 -32.51 8.53
C GLU A 49 2.76 -32.25 9.60
N THR A 50 2.48 -33.27 10.40
CA THR A 50 1.64 -33.10 11.58
C THR A 50 2.41 -32.28 12.62
N CYS A 51 1.79 -31.25 13.18
CA CYS A 51 2.39 -30.41 14.21
C CYS A 51 1.38 -30.04 15.28
N GLU A 52 1.85 -29.50 16.40
CA GLU A 52 1.01 -28.97 17.47
C GLU A 52 1.05 -27.44 17.46
N ILE A 53 -0.12 -26.79 17.47
CA ILE A 53 -0.26 -25.33 17.62
C ILE A 53 -1.24 -25.07 18.76
N ASN A 54 -0.83 -24.32 19.79
CA ASN A 54 -1.68 -24.00 20.94
C ASN A 54 -2.36 -25.22 21.58
N ARG A 55 -1.66 -26.37 21.68
CA ARG A 55 -2.19 -27.65 22.19
C ARG A 55 -3.20 -28.36 21.27
N TYR A 56 -3.34 -27.90 20.04
CA TYR A 56 -4.11 -28.57 19.00
C TYR A 56 -3.18 -29.27 18.03
N GLU A 57 -3.43 -30.56 17.80
CA GLU A 57 -2.78 -31.30 16.74
C GLU A 57 -3.37 -30.87 15.38
N ILE A 58 -2.49 -30.40 14.50
CA ILE A 58 -2.79 -30.03 13.12
C ILE A 58 -2.25 -31.16 12.22
N PRO A 59 -3.11 -31.98 11.61
CA PRO A 59 -2.66 -33.04 10.71
C PRO A 59 -1.91 -32.51 9.49
N LYS A 60 -1.01 -33.34 8.94
CA LYS A 60 -0.41 -33.09 7.62
C LYS A 60 -1.48 -32.85 6.55
N LYS A 61 -1.18 -31.97 5.58
CA LYS A 61 -2.08 -31.51 4.50
C LYS A 61 -3.26 -30.64 4.94
N THR A 62 -3.35 -30.26 6.23
CA THR A 62 -4.34 -29.26 6.66
C THR A 62 -4.10 -27.93 5.94
N LEU A 63 -5.17 -27.34 5.42
CA LEU A 63 -5.16 -25.98 4.87
C LEU A 63 -5.30 -24.96 6.01
N ILE A 64 -4.32 -24.08 6.09
CA ILE A 64 -4.22 -22.99 7.06
C ILE A 64 -4.54 -21.70 6.33
N ILE A 65 -5.52 -20.98 6.87
CA ILE A 65 -6.01 -19.72 6.33
C ILE A 65 -5.78 -18.64 7.39
N VAL A 66 -5.10 -17.56 7.01
CA VAL A 66 -4.79 -16.45 7.91
C VAL A 66 -5.65 -15.25 7.56
N ASN A 67 -6.46 -14.79 8.51
CA ASN A 67 -7.34 -13.63 8.36
C ASN A 67 -6.58 -12.33 8.72
N ALA A 68 -5.82 -11.80 7.76
CA ALA A 68 -5.07 -10.55 7.93
C ALA A 68 -5.99 -9.35 8.21
N TRP A 69 -7.20 -9.35 7.64
CA TRP A 69 -8.21 -8.30 7.85
C TRP A 69 -8.67 -8.20 9.29
N ALA A 70 -8.90 -9.32 9.96
CA ALA A 70 -9.26 -9.36 11.38
C ALA A 70 -8.08 -8.93 12.26
N ILE A 71 -6.87 -9.43 11.97
CA ILE A 71 -5.65 -9.10 12.72
C ILE A 71 -5.39 -7.60 12.72
N GLY A 72 -5.45 -6.94 11.56
CA GLY A 72 -5.19 -5.50 11.46
C GLY A 72 -6.23 -4.61 12.16
N ARG A 73 -7.40 -5.15 12.54
CA ARG A 73 -8.53 -4.40 13.08
C ARG A 73 -8.72 -4.49 14.59
N VAL A 74 -7.94 -5.32 15.27
CA VAL A 74 -8.08 -5.53 16.71
C VAL A 74 -8.09 -4.21 17.51
N GLU A 75 -7.41 -3.18 17.03
CA GLU A 75 -7.26 -1.90 17.76
C GLU A 75 -8.25 -0.77 17.40
N ALA A 76 -8.98 -0.82 16.27
CA ALA A 76 -10.06 0.12 15.91
C ALA A 76 -10.36 0.08 14.40
N GLU A 77 -11.61 0.37 14.04
CA GLU A 77 -12.04 0.62 12.65
C GLU A 77 -11.71 2.03 12.15
N ARG A 78 -11.30 2.92 13.06
CA ARG A 78 -10.97 4.32 12.73
C ARG A 78 -9.72 4.39 11.87
N PHE A 79 -9.82 5.10 10.76
CA PHE A 79 -8.68 5.52 9.95
C PHE A 79 -7.88 6.60 10.68
N TYR A 80 -6.68 6.23 11.17
CA TYR A 80 -5.77 7.10 11.92
C TYR A 80 -4.30 6.86 11.49
N PRO A 81 -3.85 7.50 10.40
CA PRO A 81 -2.49 7.34 9.85
C PRO A 81 -1.36 7.71 10.80
N ASP A 82 -1.61 8.64 11.73
CA ASP A 82 -0.61 9.14 12.67
C ASP A 82 -0.02 8.03 13.56
N ARG A 83 -0.73 6.89 13.74
CA ARG A 83 -0.20 5.72 14.46
C ARG A 83 1.10 5.16 13.87
N PHE A 84 1.37 5.43 12.60
CA PHE A 84 2.54 4.91 11.90
C PHE A 84 3.70 5.90 11.80
N LEU A 85 3.54 7.15 12.26
CA LEU A 85 4.57 8.18 12.13
C LEU A 85 5.81 7.87 12.96
N ASP A 86 5.61 7.42 14.20
CA ASP A 86 6.68 7.10 15.15
C ASP A 86 6.79 5.59 15.43
N SER A 87 6.14 4.76 14.61
CA SER A 87 6.17 3.30 14.78
C SER A 87 7.28 2.66 13.95
N SER A 88 7.94 1.64 14.50
CA SER A 88 8.86 0.77 13.75
C SER A 88 8.15 -0.27 12.87
N ILE A 89 6.81 -0.32 12.89
CA ILE A 89 6.02 -1.32 12.15
C ILE A 89 6.28 -1.15 10.66
N ASP A 90 6.60 -2.26 9.99
CA ASP A 90 6.87 -2.26 8.56
C ASP A 90 6.13 -3.37 7.80
N TYR A 91 6.37 -3.43 6.50
CA TYR A 91 5.75 -4.39 5.59
C TYR A 91 6.57 -5.66 5.42
N LYS A 92 7.52 -5.99 6.31
CA LYS A 92 8.41 -7.16 6.18
C LYS A 92 7.88 -8.41 6.87
N GLY A 93 6.69 -8.33 7.47
CA GLY A 93 6.01 -9.49 8.05
C GLY A 93 6.68 -9.99 9.32
N THR A 94 7.46 -9.14 9.97
CA THR A 94 8.02 -9.33 11.31
C THR A 94 7.05 -8.88 12.38
N ASP A 95 6.17 -7.92 12.06
CA ASP A 95 5.13 -7.43 12.95
C ASP A 95 3.82 -8.20 12.71
N PHE A 96 3.55 -9.22 13.52
CA PHE A 96 2.38 -10.10 13.31
C PHE A 96 1.02 -9.40 13.48
N GLY A 97 0.97 -8.23 14.12
CA GLY A 97 -0.22 -7.38 14.16
C GLY A 97 -0.50 -6.62 12.84
N TYR A 98 0.45 -6.63 11.90
CA TYR A 98 0.37 -5.92 10.64
C TYR A 98 1.00 -6.74 9.51
N ILE A 99 0.19 -7.62 8.90
CA ILE A 99 0.64 -8.56 7.86
C ILE A 99 -0.15 -8.40 6.54
N PRO A 100 -0.26 -7.19 5.96
CA PRO A 100 -1.04 -6.95 4.74
C PRO A 100 -0.53 -7.75 3.52
N PHE A 101 0.71 -8.23 3.57
CA PHE A 101 1.37 -9.03 2.53
C PHE A 101 1.79 -10.43 3.01
N GLY A 102 1.25 -10.85 4.15
CA GLY A 102 1.64 -12.08 4.84
C GLY A 102 2.97 -11.97 5.59
N ALA A 103 3.50 -13.12 5.99
CA ALA A 103 4.71 -13.22 6.79
C ALA A 103 5.48 -14.53 6.52
N GLY A 104 6.74 -14.56 6.93
CA GLY A 104 7.64 -15.71 6.82
C GLY A 104 8.00 -16.10 5.38
N ARG A 105 8.37 -17.37 5.16
CA ARG A 105 8.97 -17.86 3.88
C ARG A 105 8.17 -17.62 2.61
N ARG A 106 6.86 -17.40 2.71
CA ARG A 106 5.95 -17.19 1.56
C ARG A 106 5.28 -15.81 1.63
N MET A 107 5.96 -14.86 2.24
CA MET A 107 5.58 -13.45 2.16
C MET A 107 5.68 -12.95 0.71
N TYR A 108 4.87 -11.96 0.35
CA TYR A 108 5.02 -11.31 -0.95
C TYR A 108 6.32 -10.50 -1.02
N HIS A 109 7.22 -10.87 -1.92
CA HIS A 109 8.54 -10.24 -2.06
C HIS A 109 8.51 -9.01 -2.98
N GLY A 110 7.48 -8.86 -3.81
CA GLY A 110 7.35 -7.72 -4.73
C GLY A 110 7.02 -6.39 -4.06
N ILE A 111 6.90 -6.36 -2.73
CA ILE A 111 6.54 -5.17 -1.96
C ILE A 111 7.54 -4.04 -2.13
N LEU A 112 8.83 -4.37 -2.25
CA LEU A 112 9.90 -3.40 -2.46
C LEU A 112 9.77 -2.68 -3.81
N PHE A 113 9.12 -3.31 -4.78
CA PHE A 113 8.84 -2.70 -6.08
C PHE A 113 7.51 -1.94 -6.08
N SER A 114 6.46 -2.50 -5.48
CA SER A 114 5.13 -1.87 -5.51
C SER A 114 5.01 -0.66 -4.59
N LEU A 115 5.72 -0.60 -3.46
CA LEU A 115 5.61 0.51 -2.51
C LEU A 115 6.01 1.86 -3.12
N PRO A 116 7.19 2.02 -3.75
CA PRO A 116 7.56 3.29 -4.37
C PRO A 116 6.56 3.73 -5.44
N ILE A 117 5.99 2.78 -6.21
CA ILE A 117 4.98 3.08 -7.23
C ILE A 117 3.71 3.62 -6.58
N ILE A 118 3.19 2.93 -5.54
CA ILE A 118 1.98 3.37 -4.82
C ILE A 118 2.19 4.75 -4.20
N GLU A 119 3.32 4.95 -3.50
CA GLU A 119 3.65 6.20 -2.84
C GLU A 119 3.81 7.35 -3.85
N LEU A 120 4.53 7.13 -4.94
CA LEU A 120 4.75 8.13 -5.98
C LEU A 120 3.46 8.47 -6.74
N SER A 121 2.69 7.46 -7.15
CA SER A 121 1.42 7.68 -7.85
C SER A 121 0.44 8.45 -6.96
N LEU A 122 0.37 8.12 -5.66
CA LEU A 122 -0.48 8.85 -4.72
C LEU A 122 0.02 10.27 -4.48
N ALA A 123 1.34 10.47 -4.36
CA ALA A 123 1.93 11.80 -4.23
C ALA A 123 1.61 12.68 -5.45
N GLN A 124 1.80 12.17 -6.66
CA GLN A 124 1.45 12.89 -7.90
C GLN A 124 -0.03 13.25 -7.93
N TYR A 125 -0.91 12.31 -7.58
CA TYR A 125 -2.35 12.56 -7.51
C TYR A 125 -2.71 13.66 -6.50
N LEU A 126 -2.03 13.73 -5.36
CA LEU A 126 -2.28 14.74 -4.33
C LEU A 126 -1.64 16.11 -4.64
N ASP A 127 -0.58 16.17 -5.46
CA ASP A 127 -0.02 17.44 -5.96
C ASP A 127 -0.88 18.07 -7.05
N MET A 128 -1.57 17.24 -7.86
CA MET A 128 -2.48 17.72 -8.90
C MET A 128 -3.58 18.58 -8.29
N THR A 129 -3.32 19.88 -8.26
CA THR A 129 -4.29 20.87 -7.83
C THR A 129 -5.12 21.19 -9.05
N GLU A 130 -6.42 20.89 -9.01
CA GLU A 130 -7.38 21.47 -9.94
C GLU A 130 -7.30 22.99 -9.81
N ALA A 131 -7.07 23.68 -10.93
CA ALA A 131 -7.35 25.10 -10.97
C ALA A 131 -8.88 25.25 -10.89
N LEU A 132 -9.40 25.71 -9.74
CA LEU A 132 -10.79 26.14 -9.60
C LEU A 132 -10.99 27.39 -10.46
N GLY A 133 -11.24 27.18 -11.75
CA GLY A 133 -11.90 28.12 -12.65
C GLY A 133 -13.30 27.62 -13.00
N LEU A 134 -14.02 28.31 -13.89
CA LEU A 134 -15.35 27.91 -14.38
C LEU A 134 -15.41 26.47 -14.95
N VAL A 135 -14.24 25.86 -15.21
CA VAL A 135 -14.04 24.48 -15.66
C VAL A 135 -12.82 23.92 -14.92
N VAL A 136 -12.93 22.69 -14.41
CA VAL A 136 -11.81 21.93 -13.83
C VAL A 136 -10.75 21.69 -14.92
N ARG A 137 -9.52 22.15 -14.69
CA ARG A 137 -8.37 21.88 -15.58
C ARG A 137 -7.21 21.24 -14.82
N THR A 138 -6.54 20.30 -15.48
CA THR A 138 -5.31 19.67 -14.97
C THR A 138 -4.17 20.69 -14.93
N LYS A 139 -3.32 20.64 -13.89
CA LYS A 139 -2.11 21.50 -13.73
C LYS A 139 -1.06 21.24 -14.81
N LEU A 140 -1.09 20.06 -15.41
CA LEU A 140 -0.25 19.66 -16.53
C LEU A 140 -1.09 19.68 -17.81
N ASP A 141 -0.59 20.34 -18.86
CA ASP A 141 -1.21 20.32 -20.18
C ASP A 141 -1.10 18.90 -20.77
N LEU A 142 -2.24 18.26 -21.01
CA LEU A 142 -2.30 17.00 -21.73
C LEU A 142 -2.11 17.27 -23.23
N HIS A 143 -0.93 16.95 -23.75
CA HIS A 143 -0.65 17.02 -25.17
C HIS A 143 -1.16 15.74 -25.87
N LEU A 144 -2.14 15.89 -26.76
CA LEU A 144 -2.52 14.83 -27.69
C LEU A 144 -1.38 14.66 -28.71
N ILE A 145 -0.74 13.49 -28.70
CA ILE A 145 0.20 13.08 -29.75
C ILE A 145 -0.55 12.14 -30.70
N PRO A 146 -1.03 12.63 -31.87
CA PRO A 146 -1.68 11.76 -32.83
C PRO A 146 -0.65 10.80 -33.43
N ILE A 147 -0.85 9.50 -33.24
CA ILE A 147 -0.06 8.46 -33.91
C ILE A 147 -0.84 8.03 -35.17
N PRO A 148 -0.26 8.19 -36.37
CA PRO A 148 -0.92 7.73 -37.59
C PRO A 148 -1.01 6.20 -37.59
N TYR A 149 -2.22 5.68 -37.75
CA TYR A 149 -2.47 4.26 -37.93
C TYR A 149 -1.95 3.83 -39.30
N ASN A 150 -0.94 2.95 -39.32
CA ASN A 150 -0.40 2.37 -40.54
C ASN A 150 -0.80 0.88 -40.64
N PRO A 151 -1.71 0.50 -41.57
CA PRO A 151 -2.23 -0.88 -41.69
C PRO A 151 -1.22 -1.88 -42.29
N SER A 152 0.00 -1.46 -42.64
CA SER A 152 0.96 -2.28 -43.41
C SER A 152 1.76 -3.34 -42.62
N HIS A 153 1.42 -3.63 -41.36
CA HIS A 153 2.10 -4.65 -40.54
C HIS A 153 1.22 -5.87 -40.20
N ALA A 154 0.14 -6.08 -40.95
CA ALA A 154 -0.63 -7.32 -40.93
C ALA A 154 -0.33 -8.15 -42.20
N GLN A 155 0.90 -8.68 -42.30
CA GLN A 155 1.25 -9.87 -43.10
C GLN A 155 2.28 -10.70 -42.33
#